data_AF-A0A133VLY2-F1
#
_entry.id   AF-A0A133VLY2-F1
#
_cell.length_a   1.000
_cell.length_b   1.000
_cell.length_c   1.000
_cell.angle_alpha   90.00
_cell.angle_beta   90.00
_cell.angle_gamma   90.00
#
_symmetry.space_group_name_H-M   'P 1'
#
loop_
_entity.id
_entity.type
_entity.pdbx_description
1 polymer ?
#
loop_
_entity_poly.entity_id
_entity_poly.type
_entity_poly.pdbx_seq_one_letter_code
_entity_poly.pdbx_strand_id
1 'polypeptide(L)'
;MIALHYPIAILLFLIGIYCLLFRRNLIKMVIGLELLTDGIHLFLISIGFKDIPNPIAPIISGELLEKGLFAQFAQRAVDPLPQVLVLTSIVIDISIVALALSLVIYIYNKYKTLNTFEIKELRG
;
A
#
# COMPACT_ATOMS: atom_id res chain seq x y z
N MET A 1 18.26 -9.96 -5.99
CA MET A 1 16.82 -10.27 -5.83
C MET A 1 15.94 -9.02 -5.74
N ILE A 2 16.49 -7.83 -5.51
CA ILE A 2 15.75 -6.56 -5.42
C ILE A 2 15.09 -6.14 -6.73
N ALA A 3 15.70 -6.50 -7.87
CA ALA A 3 15.15 -6.22 -9.20
C ALA A 3 13.77 -6.87 -9.47
N LEU A 4 13.35 -7.88 -8.71
CA LEU A 4 12.04 -8.53 -8.88
C LEU A 4 10.91 -7.71 -8.24
N HIS A 5 11.20 -6.92 -7.20
CA HIS A 5 10.18 -6.18 -6.47
C HIS A 5 9.61 -5.01 -7.28
N TYR A 6 10.46 -4.29 -8.02
CA TYR A 6 10.04 -3.17 -8.88
C TYR A 6 9.00 -3.56 -9.96
N PRO A 7 9.22 -4.59 -10.79
CA PRO A 7 8.23 -4.99 -11.79
C PRO A 7 6.96 -5.54 -11.15
N ILE A 8 7.05 -6.20 -9.99
CA ILE A 8 5.87 -6.66 -9.24
C ILE A 8 5.05 -5.47 -8.71
N ALA A 9 5.70 -4.46 -8.13
CA ALA A 9 5.03 -3.24 -7.69
C ALA A 9 4.30 -2.55 -8.84
N ILE A 10 4.97 -2.39 -9.99
CA ILE A 10 4.39 -1.78 -11.19
C ILE A 10 3.21 -2.62 -11.68
N LEU A 11 3.32 -3.94 -11.69
CA LEU A 11 2.24 -4.83 -12.10
C LEU A 11 1.03 -4.70 -11.17
N LEU A 12 1.22 -4.72 -9.84
CA LEU A 12 0.15 -4.52 -8.86
C LEU A 12 -0.55 -3.17 -9.06
N PHE A 13 0.24 -2.11 -9.21
CA PHE A 13 -0.28 -0.76 -9.48
C PHE A 13 -1.14 -0.71 -10.75
N LEU A 14 -0.66 -1.31 -11.85
CA LEU A 14 -1.40 -1.38 -13.11
C LEU A 14 -2.67 -2.23 -13.00
N ILE A 15 -2.64 -3.35 -12.29
CA ILE A 15 -3.82 -4.18 -12.05
C ILE A 15 -4.85 -3.41 -11.20
N GLY A 16 -4.40 -2.66 -10.19
CA GLY A 16 -5.26 -1.80 -9.38
C GLY A 16 -5.99 -0.73 -10.21
N ILE A 17 -5.24 -0.01 -11.06
CA ILE A 17 -5.82 0.96 -12.02
C ILE A 17 -6.80 0.27 -12.97
N TYR A 18 -6.43 -0.86 -13.56
CA TYR A 18 -7.31 -1.62 -14.44
C TYR A 18 -8.61 -2.02 -13.72
N CYS A 19 -8.50 -2.48 -12.47
CA CYS A 19 -9.66 -2.85 -11.68
C CYS A 19 -10.59 -1.66 -11.44
N LEU A 20 -10.04 -0.48 -11.12
CA LEU A 20 -10.81 0.73 -10.87
C LEU A 20 -11.55 1.24 -12.11
N LEU A 21 -10.91 1.17 -13.29
CA LEU A 21 -11.48 1.72 -14.54
C LEU A 21 -12.47 0.77 -15.22
N PHE A 22 -12.21 -0.53 -15.21
CA PHE A 22 -12.95 -1.49 -16.04
C PHE A 22 -13.97 -2.32 -15.24
N ARG A 23 -13.89 -2.37 -13.90
CA ARG A 23 -14.88 -3.10 -13.11
C ARG A 23 -16.08 -2.24 -12.83
N ARG A 24 -17.25 -2.82 -13.07
CA ARG A 24 -18.56 -2.20 -12.83
C ARG A 24 -19.10 -2.43 -11.42
N ASN A 25 -18.55 -3.41 -10.71
CA ASN A 25 -19.00 -3.77 -9.37
C ASN A 25 -18.22 -2.93 -8.34
N LEU A 26 -18.94 -2.19 -7.50
CA LEU A 26 -18.37 -1.32 -6.46
C LEU A 26 -17.42 -2.06 -5.51
N ILE A 27 -17.71 -3.29 -5.12
CA ILE A 27 -16.81 -4.09 -4.25
C ILE A 27 -15.48 -4.36 -4.97
N LYS A 28 -15.54 -4.70 -6.27
CA LYS A 28 -14.33 -4.93 -7.05
C LYS A 28 -13.51 -3.65 -7.21
N MET A 29 -14.16 -2.49 -7.28
CA MET A 29 -13.46 -1.21 -7.30
C MET A 29 -12.73 -0.93 -5.97
N VAL A 30 -13.36 -1.23 -4.82
CA VAL A 30 -12.70 -1.11 -3.51
C VAL A 30 -11.48 -2.04 -3.41
N ILE A 31 -11.59 -3.28 -3.88
CA ILE A 31 -10.45 -4.20 -3.97
C ILE A 31 -9.37 -3.67 -4.93
N GLY A 32 -9.77 -3.04 -6.02
CA GLY A 32 -8.86 -2.40 -6.97
C GLY A 32 -8.07 -1.24 -6.35
N LEU A 33 -8.71 -0.48 -5.45
CA LEU A 33 -8.08 0.61 -4.72
C LEU A 33 -6.99 0.08 -3.78
N GLU A 34 -7.28 -0.98 -3.02
CA GLU A 34 -6.30 -1.67 -2.15
C GLU A 34 -5.12 -2.22 -2.93
N LEU A 35 -5.37 -2.88 -4.07
CA LEU A 35 -4.30 -3.44 -4.88
C LEU A 35 -3.36 -2.37 -5.46
N LEU A 36 -3.92 -1.19 -5.74
CA LEU A 36 -3.16 -0.03 -6.20
C LEU A 36 -2.26 0.50 -5.08
N THR A 37 -2.80 0.71 -3.87
CA THR A 37 -2.04 1.17 -2.71
C THR A 37 -0.97 0.17 -2.29
N ASP A 38 -1.26 -1.13 -2.31
CA ASP A 38 -0.27 -2.20 -2.06
C ASP A 38 0.92 -2.13 -3.02
N GLY A 39 0.66 -1.86 -4.31
CA GLY A 39 1.71 -1.65 -5.31
C GLY A 39 2.61 -0.45 -4.97
N ILE A 40 2.02 0.65 -4.49
CA ILE A 40 2.75 1.84 -4.05
C ILE A 40 3.56 1.54 -2.78
N HIS A 41 2.98 0.85 -1.79
CA HIS A 41 3.69 0.47 -0.56
C HIS A 41 4.90 -0.41 -0.86
N LEU A 42 4.72 -1.42 -1.71
CA LEU A 42 5.80 -2.31 -2.12
C LEU A 42 6.90 -1.54 -2.87
N PHE A 43 6.53 -0.58 -3.72
CA PHE A 43 7.47 0.30 -4.39
C PHE A 43 8.27 1.17 -3.40
N LEU A 44 7.59 1.80 -2.44
CA LEU A 44 8.23 2.66 -1.42
C LEU A 44 9.20 1.87 -0.54
N ILE A 45 8.79 0.71 -0.03
CA ILE A 45 9.67 -0.16 0.79
C ILE A 45 10.89 -0.58 -0.04
N SER A 46 10.70 -0.90 -1.33
CA SER A 46 11.78 -1.33 -2.21
C SER A 46 12.83 -0.24 -2.44
N ILE A 47 12.46 1.05 -2.45
CA ILE A 47 13.41 2.17 -2.56
C ILE A 47 14.26 2.32 -1.29
N GLY A 48 13.68 2.07 -0.11
CA GLY A 48 14.39 2.17 1.16
C GLY A 48 15.41 1.05 1.40
N PHE A 49 15.30 -0.05 0.65
CA PHE A 49 16.19 -1.21 0.79
C PHE A 49 17.58 -0.92 0.24
N LYS A 50 18.61 -1.28 1.02
CA LYS A 50 20.01 -1.04 0.68
C LYS A 50 20.68 -2.35 0.28
N ASP A 51 21.24 -2.40 -0.93
CA ASP A 51 21.90 -3.57 -1.50
C ASP A 51 23.31 -3.79 -0.93
N ILE A 52 23.37 -4.08 0.38
CA ILE A 52 24.61 -4.29 1.14
C ILE A 52 24.62 -5.72 1.70
N PRO A 53 25.80 -6.37 1.83
CA PRO A 53 25.91 -7.63 2.57
C PRO A 53 25.42 -7.50 4.01
N ASN A 54 24.42 -8.30 4.37
CA ASN A 54 23.74 -8.32 5.67
C ASN A 54 23.13 -6.97 6.08
N PRO A 55 22.09 -6.49 5.36
CA PRO A 55 21.35 -5.31 5.78
C PRO A 55 20.60 -5.62 7.08
N ILE A 56 20.64 -4.68 8.02
CA ILE A 56 19.97 -4.80 9.32
C ILE A 56 18.73 -3.89 9.35
N ALA A 57 17.71 -4.32 10.08
CA ALA A 57 16.56 -3.47 10.36
C ALA A 57 17.01 -2.20 11.10
N PRO A 58 16.38 -1.03 10.87
CA PRO A 58 16.71 0.22 11.52
C PRO A 58 16.20 0.27 12.98
N ILE A 59 16.59 -0.73 13.77
CA ILE A 59 16.25 -0.87 15.19
C ILE A 59 17.56 -0.96 15.95
N ILE A 60 17.79 -0.02 16.86
CA ILE A 60 18.96 -0.05 17.74
C ILE A 60 18.67 -1.03 18.87
N SER A 61 19.33 -2.18 18.86
CA SER A 61 19.31 -3.12 19.99
C SER A 61 20.35 -2.73 21.06
N GLY A 62 20.09 -3.07 22.32
CA GLY A 62 20.95 -2.70 23.46
C GLY A 62 22.41 -3.15 23.31
N GLU A 63 22.66 -4.28 22.66
CA GLU A 63 24.02 -4.80 22.40
C GLU A 63 24.86 -3.90 21.48
N LEU A 64 24.22 -3.14 20.58
CA LEU A 64 24.91 -2.19 19.70
C LEU A 64 25.27 -0.89 20.42
N LEU A 65 24.50 -0.53 21.45
CA LEU A 65 24.68 0.66 22.27
C LEU A 65 25.87 0.46 23.23
N GLU A 66 26.00 -0.73 23.83
CA GLU A 66 27.14 -1.07 24.71
C GLU A 66 28.49 -1.15 23.97
N LYS A 67 28.48 -1.54 22.68
CA LYS A 67 29.72 -1.69 21.89
C LYS A 67 30.17 -0.42 21.16
N GLY A 68 29.49 0.72 21.35
CA GLY A 68 29.83 1.99 20.70
C GLY A 68 29.84 1.92 19.16
N LEU A 69 29.15 0.93 18.58
CA LEU A 69 29.29 0.53 17.17
C LEU A 69 28.36 1.32 16.22
N PHE A 70 28.07 2.58 16.56
CA PHE A 70 27.17 3.45 15.80
C PHE A 70 27.58 3.60 14.33
N ALA A 71 28.88 3.60 14.06
CA ALA A 71 29.42 3.68 12.70
C ALA A 71 29.08 2.45 11.84
N GLN A 72 29.06 1.24 12.42
CA GLN A 72 28.68 0.03 11.67
C GLN A 72 27.16 -0.07 11.48
N PHE A 73 26.38 0.45 12.44
CA PHE A 73 24.92 0.55 12.31
C PHE A 73 24.53 1.46 11.15
N ALA A 74 25.09 2.67 11.08
CA ALA A 74 24.79 3.64 10.02
C ALA A 74 25.13 3.12 8.61
N GLN A 75 26.13 2.24 8.50
CA GLN A 75 26.52 1.67 7.21
C GLN A 75 25.60 0.55 6.73
N ARG A 76 25.04 -0.26 7.65
CA ARG A 76 24.27 -1.48 7.34
C ARG A 76 22.76 -1.32 7.52
N ALA A 77 22.29 -0.29 8.22
CA ALA A 77 20.87 -0.06 8.42
C ALA A 77 20.18 0.33 7.11
N VAL A 78 18.99 -0.25 6.91
CA VAL A 78 18.02 0.12 5.87
C VAL A 78 17.40 1.48 6.20
N ASP A 79 16.98 2.25 5.19
CA ASP A 79 16.40 3.58 5.43
C ASP A 79 15.06 3.46 6.21
N PRO A 80 14.94 4.10 7.39
CA PRO A 80 13.69 4.11 8.14
C PRO A 80 12.61 5.01 7.53
N LEU A 81 12.96 5.97 6.66
CA LEU A 81 12.00 6.96 6.15
C LEU A 81 10.85 6.30 5.35
N PRO A 82 11.11 5.39 4.38
CA PRO A 82 10.02 4.74 3.66
C PRO A 82 9.16 3.82 4.54
N GLN A 83 9.74 3.24 5.60
CA GLN A 83 8.98 2.39 6.54
C GLN A 83 7.93 3.20 7.30
N VAL A 84 8.30 4.39 7.78
CA VAL A 84 7.36 5.28 8.49
C VAL A 84 6.27 5.80 7.53
N LEU A 85 6.65 6.17 6.31
CA LEU A 85 5.70 6.65 5.29
C LEU A 85 4.66 5.60 4.90
N VAL A 86 5.08 4.33 4.81
CA VAL A 86 4.16 3.24 4.49
C VAL A 86 3.26 2.89 5.68
N LEU A 87 3.80 2.90 6.90
CA LEU A 87 2.99 2.65 8.10
C LEU A 87 1.86 3.69 8.26
N THR A 88 2.14 4.97 7.98
CA THR A 88 1.09 6.00 8.01
C THR A 88 0.09 5.84 6.87
N SER A 89 0.54 5.46 5.67
CA SER A 89 -0.36 5.18 4.55
C SER A 89 -1.33 4.05 4.88
N ILE A 90 -0.85 2.92 5.43
CA ILE A 90 -1.69 1.76 5.75
C ILE A 90 -2.87 2.14 6.66
N VAL A 91 -2.64 3.01 7.65
CA VAL A 91 -3.70 3.46 8.57
C VAL A 91 -4.74 4.32 7.84
N ILE A 92 -4.30 5.19 6.93
CA ILE A 92 -5.18 6.01 6.09
C ILE A 92 -5.97 5.12 5.13
N ASP A 93 -5.32 4.13 4.51
CA ASP A 93 -5.91 3.23 3.52
C ASP A 93 -7.05 2.40 4.13
N ILE A 94 -6.83 1.81 5.31
CA ILE A 94 -7.89 1.08 6.04
C ILE A 94 -9.08 2.01 6.37
N SER A 95 -8.82 3.27 6.70
CA SER A 95 -9.87 4.25 6.98
C SER A 95 -10.70 4.58 5.73
N ILE A 96 -10.03 4.75 4.58
CA ILE A 96 -10.68 4.99 3.28
C ILE A 96 -11.50 3.76 2.86
N VAL A 97 -10.97 2.54 3.03
CA VAL A 97 -11.70 1.30 2.71
C VAL A 97 -12.94 1.15 3.59
N ALA A 98 -12.82 1.41 4.89
CA ALA A 98 -13.97 1.35 5.79
C ALA A 98 -15.07 2.34 5.37
N LEU A 99 -14.70 3.57 5.02
CA LEU A 99 -15.63 4.58 4.52
C LEU A 99 -16.24 4.17 3.17
N ALA A 100 -15.42 3.69 2.23
CA ALA A 100 -15.87 3.25 0.92
C ALA A 100 -16.85 2.08 1.05
N LEU A 101 -16.54 1.08 1.87
CA LEU A 101 -17.41 -0.07 2.09
C LEU A 101 -18.72 0.31 2.77
N SER A 102 -18.68 1.24 3.74
CA SER A 102 -19.88 1.83 4.35
C SER A 102 -20.77 2.48 3.29
N LEU A 103 -20.18 3.25 2.36
CA LEU A 103 -20.90 3.85 1.24
C LEU A 103 -21.47 2.78 0.28
N VAL A 104 -20.71 1.71 0.00
CA VAL A 104 -21.19 0.59 -0.83
C VAL A 104 -22.40 -0.08 -0.19
N ILE A 105 -22.38 -0.33 1.12
CA ILE A 105 -23.52 -0.88 1.87
C ILE A 105 -24.72 0.06 1.79
N TYR A 106 -24.51 1.38 1.97
CA TYR A 106 -25.56 2.38 1.85
C TYR A 106 -26.20 2.39 0.44
N ILE A 107 -25.37 2.39 -0.61
CA ILE A 107 -25.82 2.35 -2.00
C ILE A 107 -26.61 1.06 -2.27
N TYR A 108 -26.11 -0.08 -1.81
CA TYR A 108 -26.80 -1.36 -1.97
C TYR A 108 -28.15 -1.36 -1.27
N ASN A 109 -28.25 -0.77 -0.08
CA ASN A 109 -29.52 -0.69 0.64
C ASN A 109 -30.55 0.18 -0.10
N LYS A 110 -30.13 1.27 -0.75
CA LYS A 110 -31.01 2.19 -1.50
C LYS A 110 -31.38 1.67 -2.90
N TYR A 111 -30.41 1.20 -3.68
CA TYR A 111 -30.57 0.87 -5.09
C TYR A 111 -30.65 -0.63 -5.39
N LYS A 112 -30.36 -1.50 -4.40
CA LYS A 112 -30.32 -2.97 -4.54
C LYS A 112 -29.43 -3.48 -5.67
N THR A 113 -28.48 -2.66 -6.12
CA THR A 113 -27.47 -2.99 -7.13
C THR A 113 -26.10 -2.52 -6.67
N LEU A 114 -25.07 -3.26 -7.08
CA LEU A 114 -23.66 -2.91 -6.91
C LEU A 114 -23.04 -2.44 -8.23
N ASN A 115 -23.83 -2.36 -9.30
CA ASN A 115 -23.40 -1.98 -10.63
C ASN A 115 -23.48 -0.47 -10.81
N THR A 116 -22.33 0.17 -11.06
CA THR A 116 -22.22 1.62 -11.21
C THR A 116 -23.08 2.19 -12.35
N PHE A 117 -23.33 1.42 -13.42
CA PHE A 117 -24.13 1.87 -14.57
C PHE A 117 -25.65 1.79 -14.34
N GLU A 118 -26.10 0.98 -13.39
CA GLU A 118 -27.53 0.82 -13.08
C GLU A 118 -28.03 1.91 -12.11
N ILE A 119 -27.10 2.58 -11.41
CA ILE A 119 -27.37 3.72 -10.55
C ILE A 119 -27.64 4.96 -11.42
N LYS A 120 -28.85 5.05 -11.98
CA LYS A 120 -29.24 6.05 -12.99
C LYS A 120 -29.72 7.40 -12.43
N GLU A 121 -29.73 7.60 -11.11
CA GLU A 121 -30.20 8.85 -10.48
C GLU A 121 -29.11 9.94 -10.31
N LEU A 122 -27.87 9.70 -10.71
CA LEU A 122 -26.79 10.71 -10.65
C LEU A 122 -26.64 11.52 -11.95
N ARG A 123 -27.66 11.53 -12.82
CA ARG A 123 -27.82 12.57 -13.84
C ARG A 123 -28.69 13.66 -13.23
N GLY A 124 -28.04 14.73 -12.76
CA GLY A 124 -28.71 16.01 -12.60
C GLY A 124 -29.33 16.48 -13.91
#